data_AF-Q4UD34-F1
#
_entry.id   AF-Q4UD34-F1
#
_cell.length_a   1.000
_cell.length_b   1.000
_cell.length_c   1.000
_cell.angle_alpha   90.00
_cell.angle_beta   90.00
_cell.angle_gamma   90.00
#
_symmetry.space_group_name_H-M   'P 1'
#
loop_
_entity.id
_entity.type
_entity.pdbx_description
1 polymer ?
#
loop_
_entity_poly.entity_id
_entity_poly.type
_entity_poly.pdbx_seq_one_letter_code
_entity_poly.pdbx_strand_id
1 'polypeptide(L)'
;MADRVQKQLEDFAPDLRELLLRDLFTLKEIKSIVDRRRKFEFDIISPDPNLSLISYKNYIKYELELDKLLQSRYRKSKLMNKNKNSNHSTINNTNKSNIPGRKKFLVEVNNKRYIHRIFRRCINRFIGNIEMYQLYLNYCKKIKSFKLFEKVLVNGISKNPNEEILWLIFASYVLKNKGIRASKNIIQKSLRILPNSLNLLSFLLNLQVKIILNSLNDTNNTGTDNTLKNSDDSKESNLELTEFTTVDSPISGEVDKCWIIYKYAHNNLNEADLNLFNDEIISIISKIPSKSPLLKKSLDQLLNNINDLRQNNSDITNTDANNTLDNTG
;
A
#
# COMPACT_ATOMS: atom_id res chain seq x y z
N MET A 1 5.11 -36.23 -8.18
CA MET A 1 4.45 -35.38 -7.15
C MET A 1 5.13 -35.52 -5.80
N ALA A 2 5.37 -36.75 -5.32
CA ALA A 2 6.10 -37.03 -4.08
C ALA A 2 7.54 -36.48 -4.07
N ASP A 3 8.31 -36.63 -5.15
CA ASP A 3 9.72 -36.15 -5.21
C ASP A 3 9.84 -34.64 -5.04
N ARG A 4 8.85 -33.88 -5.54
CA ARG A 4 8.80 -32.42 -5.37
C ARG A 4 8.57 -32.07 -3.90
N VAL A 5 7.65 -32.75 -3.23
CA VAL A 5 7.37 -32.55 -1.80
C VAL A 5 8.61 -32.91 -0.98
N GLN A 6 9.23 -34.05 -1.28
CA GLN A 6 10.43 -34.53 -0.61
C GLN A 6 11.57 -33.52 -0.73
N LYS A 7 11.82 -32.99 -1.92
CA LYS A 7 12.80 -31.91 -2.14
C LYS A 7 12.49 -30.64 -1.33
N GLN A 8 11.22 -30.22 -1.27
CA GLN A 8 10.85 -29.06 -0.43
C GLN A 8 11.12 -29.33 1.06
N LEU A 9 10.89 -30.55 1.54
CA LEU A 9 11.13 -30.93 2.93
C LEU A 9 12.63 -30.99 3.26
N GLU A 10 13.45 -31.48 2.32
CA GLU A 10 14.90 -31.51 2.43
C GLU A 10 15.50 -30.11 2.54
N ASP A 11 14.96 -29.12 1.82
CA ASP A 11 15.36 -27.72 1.95
C ASP A 11 15.23 -27.21 3.41
N PHE A 12 14.30 -27.74 4.21
CA PHE A 12 14.11 -27.34 5.62
C PHE A 12 14.96 -28.13 6.63
N ALA A 13 15.53 -29.26 6.23
CA ALA A 13 16.33 -30.10 7.10
C ALA A 13 17.46 -29.36 7.85
N PRO A 14 18.26 -28.48 7.22
CA PRO A 14 19.32 -27.76 7.94
C PRO A 14 18.75 -26.81 9.01
N ASP A 15 17.65 -26.11 8.72
CA ASP A 15 17.03 -25.18 9.67
C ASP A 15 16.47 -25.92 10.90
N LEU A 16 15.83 -27.08 10.69
CA LEU A 16 15.31 -27.91 11.77
C LEU A 16 16.43 -28.49 12.65
N ARG A 17 17.56 -28.87 12.05
CA ARG A 17 18.76 -29.30 12.80
C ARG A 17 19.31 -28.18 13.67
N GLU A 18 19.40 -26.96 13.15
CA GLU A 18 19.86 -25.79 13.92
C GLU A 18 18.91 -25.48 15.09
N LEU A 19 17.60 -25.65 14.92
CA LEU A 19 16.62 -25.49 15.99
C LEU A 19 16.78 -26.52 17.11
N LEU A 20 17.12 -27.76 16.75
CA LEU A 20 17.40 -28.83 17.72
C LEU A 20 18.70 -28.58 18.48
N LEU A 21 19.78 -28.24 17.77
CA LEU A 21 21.10 -27.98 18.37
C LEU A 21 21.09 -26.85 19.41
N ARG A 22 20.09 -25.97 19.36
CA ARG A 22 19.91 -24.85 20.29
C ARG A 22 18.85 -25.11 21.36
N ASP A 23 18.33 -26.33 21.45
CA ASP A 23 17.26 -26.73 22.37
C ASP A 23 16.03 -25.81 22.31
N LEU A 24 15.76 -25.20 21.15
CA LEU A 24 14.58 -24.35 20.94
C LEU A 24 13.32 -25.19 20.73
N PHE A 25 13.49 -26.40 20.18
CA PHE A 25 12.43 -27.37 19.94
C PHE A 25 12.90 -28.77 20.31
N THR A 26 11.97 -29.59 20.80
CA THR A 26 12.24 -31.01 21.06
C THR A 26 12.10 -31.84 19.78
N LEU A 27 12.69 -33.04 19.78
CA LEU A 27 12.55 -34.00 18.67
C LEU A 27 11.08 -34.32 18.32
N LYS A 28 10.22 -34.46 19.35
CA LYS A 28 8.78 -34.72 19.17
C LYS A 28 8.09 -33.55 18.46
N GLU A 29 8.41 -32.33 18.85
CA GLU A 29 7.85 -31.12 18.21
C GLU A 29 8.33 -30.99 16.76
N ILE A 30 9.61 -31.22 16.49
CA ILE A 30 10.17 -31.18 15.13
C ILE A 30 9.49 -32.21 14.23
N LYS A 31 9.29 -33.44 14.72
CA LYS A 31 8.54 -34.47 13.99
C LYS A 31 7.14 -33.97 13.64
N SER A 32 6.43 -33.38 14.61
CA SER A 32 5.11 -32.80 14.37
C SER A 32 5.10 -31.64 13.36
N ILE A 33 6.19 -30.87 13.26
CA ILE A 33 6.34 -29.78 12.28
C ILE A 33 6.56 -30.37 10.89
N VAL A 34 7.42 -31.38 10.77
CA VAL A 34 7.70 -32.07 9.50
C VAL A 34 6.43 -32.73 8.96
N ASP A 35 5.69 -33.44 9.80
CA ASP A 35 4.46 -34.13 9.40
C ASP A 35 3.40 -33.14 8.91
N ARG A 36 3.23 -32.01 9.63
CA ARG A 36 2.32 -30.94 9.22
C ARG A 36 2.73 -30.27 7.92
N ARG A 37 4.02 -29.91 7.76
CA ARG A 37 4.54 -29.33 6.51
C ARG A 37 4.38 -30.28 5.34
N ARG A 38 4.65 -31.57 5.53
CA ARG A 38 4.43 -32.61 4.52
C ARG A 38 2.98 -32.62 4.05
N LYS A 39 2.03 -32.62 4.99
CA LYS A 39 0.60 -32.61 4.69
C LYS A 39 0.21 -31.39 3.85
N PHE A 40 0.62 -30.18 4.29
CA PHE A 40 0.36 -28.96 3.53
C PHE A 40 0.99 -28.94 2.13
N GLU A 41 2.21 -29.47 1.96
CA GLU A 41 2.83 -29.54 0.63
C GLU A 41 2.09 -30.48 -0.32
N PHE A 42 1.52 -31.59 0.18
CA PHE A 42 0.63 -32.42 -0.62
C PHE A 42 -0.69 -31.70 -0.94
N ASP A 43 -1.33 -31.12 0.07
CA ASP A 43 -2.62 -30.43 -0.07
C ASP A 43 -2.55 -29.23 -1.03
N ILE A 44 -1.38 -28.58 -1.10
CA ILE A 44 -1.13 -27.47 -2.01
C ILE A 44 -0.96 -27.93 -3.45
N ILE A 45 -0.37 -29.09 -3.68
CA ILE A 45 -0.13 -29.62 -5.04
C ILE A 45 -1.41 -30.27 -5.59
N SER A 46 -2.43 -30.51 -4.76
CA SER A 46 -3.73 -31.02 -5.17
C SER A 46 -4.25 -30.39 -6.48
N PRO A 47 -4.85 -31.19 -7.39
CA PRO A 47 -5.37 -30.69 -8.67
C PRO A 47 -6.45 -29.61 -8.48
N ASP A 48 -7.32 -29.79 -7.49
CA ASP A 48 -8.46 -28.93 -7.22
C ASP A 48 -8.02 -27.50 -6.84
N PRO A 49 -8.39 -26.47 -7.62
CA PRO A 49 -7.97 -25.09 -7.36
C PRO A 49 -8.48 -24.54 -6.03
N ASN A 50 -9.74 -24.83 -5.69
CA ASN A 50 -10.38 -24.33 -4.46
C ASN A 50 -9.72 -24.92 -3.21
N LEU A 51 -9.53 -26.24 -3.20
CA LEU A 51 -8.84 -26.92 -2.11
C LEU A 51 -7.40 -26.40 -1.98
N SER A 52 -6.67 -26.28 -3.08
CA SER A 52 -5.30 -25.78 -3.09
C SER A 52 -5.20 -24.35 -2.52
N LEU A 53 -6.13 -23.45 -2.90
CA LEU A 53 -6.17 -22.08 -2.36
C LEU A 53 -6.41 -22.05 -0.84
N ILE A 54 -7.35 -22.84 -0.35
CA ILE A 54 -7.63 -22.99 1.09
C ILE A 54 -6.38 -23.54 1.80
N SER A 55 -5.73 -24.55 1.23
CA SER A 55 -4.50 -25.14 1.75
C SER A 55 -3.36 -24.13 1.81
N TYR A 56 -3.19 -23.27 0.79
CA TYR A 56 -2.23 -22.16 0.85
C TYR A 56 -2.53 -21.19 1.99
N LYS A 57 -3.79 -20.77 2.15
CA LYS A 57 -4.21 -19.86 3.23
C LYS A 57 -3.90 -20.47 4.60
N ASN A 58 -4.27 -21.74 4.81
CA ASN A 58 -4.00 -22.47 6.05
C ASN A 58 -2.51 -22.68 6.29
N TYR A 59 -1.74 -22.98 5.25
CA TYR A 59 -0.31 -23.18 5.36
C TYR A 59 0.41 -21.89 5.77
N ILE A 60 0.08 -20.77 5.12
CA ILE A 60 0.61 -19.46 5.45
C ILE A 60 0.27 -19.10 6.89
N LYS A 61 -0.97 -19.33 7.33
CA LYS A 61 -1.39 -19.09 8.71
C LYS A 61 -0.54 -19.91 9.70
N TYR A 62 -0.37 -21.20 9.44
CA TYR A 62 0.46 -22.09 10.26
C TYR A 62 1.91 -21.61 10.35
N GLU A 63 2.52 -21.24 9.22
CA GLU A 63 3.92 -20.77 9.21
C GLU A 63 4.10 -19.42 9.91
N LEU A 64 3.11 -18.53 9.83
CA LEU A 64 3.12 -17.29 10.60
C LEU A 64 3.01 -17.54 12.11
N GLU A 65 2.21 -18.51 12.52
CA GLU A 65 2.09 -18.92 13.93
C GLU A 65 3.38 -19.59 14.42
N LEU A 66 3.99 -20.43 13.60
CA LEU A 66 5.28 -21.07 13.89
C LEU A 66 6.40 -20.03 14.03
N ASP A 67 6.47 -19.03 13.14
CA ASP A 67 7.44 -17.94 13.23
C ASP A 67 7.26 -17.11 14.51
N LYS A 68 6.02 -16.81 14.91
CA LYS A 68 5.74 -16.14 16.20
C LYS A 68 6.19 -16.97 17.41
N LEU A 69 5.92 -18.28 17.38
CA LEU A 69 6.35 -19.19 18.44
C LEU A 69 7.88 -19.24 18.54
N LEU A 70 8.55 -19.37 17.40
CA LEU A 70 10.01 -19.40 17.31
C LEU A 70 10.62 -18.10 17.82
N GLN A 71 10.10 -16.94 17.42
CA GLN A 71 10.55 -15.64 17.93
C GLN A 71 10.36 -15.52 19.45
N SER A 72 9.26 -16.05 19.98
CA SER A 72 8.98 -16.03 21.42
C SER A 72 9.95 -16.91 22.21
N ARG A 73 10.22 -18.13 21.72
CA ARG A 73 11.21 -19.05 22.33
C ARG A 73 12.62 -18.48 22.23
N TYR A 74 12.95 -17.87 21.10
CA TYR A 74 14.24 -17.22 20.90
C TYR A 74 14.46 -16.06 21.89
N ARG A 75 13.45 -15.21 22.09
CA ARG A 75 13.50 -14.13 23.11
C ARG A 75 13.74 -14.70 24.52
N LYS A 76 13.03 -15.77 24.90
CA LYS A 76 13.20 -16.44 26.21
C LYS A 76 14.59 -17.04 26.39
N SER A 77 15.08 -17.77 25.39
CA SER A 77 16.43 -18.36 25.40
C SER A 77 17.51 -17.28 25.57
N LYS A 78 17.37 -16.16 24.85
CA LYS A 78 18.29 -15.02 24.96
C LYS A 78 18.28 -14.36 26.34
N LEU A 79 17.11 -14.22 26.97
CA LEU A 79 16.99 -13.69 28.34
C LEU A 79 17.68 -14.62 29.35
N MET A 80 17.46 -15.93 29.23
CA MET A 80 18.06 -16.92 30.11
C MET A 80 19.61 -16.92 30.03
N ASN A 81 20.16 -16.78 28.82
CA ASN A 81 21.62 -16.69 28.62
C ASN A 81 22.23 -15.39 29.16
N LYS A 82 21.48 -14.28 29.15
CA LYS A 82 21.93 -13.03 29.78
C LYS A 82 22.04 -13.15 31.30
N ASN A 83 21.08 -13.79 31.94
CA ASN A 83 21.09 -13.97 33.39
C ASN A 83 22.24 -14.89 33.85
N LYS A 84 22.56 -15.95 33.08
CA LYS A 84 23.71 -16.82 33.36
C LYS A 84 25.05 -16.08 33.27
N ASN A 85 25.20 -15.19 32.29
CA ASN A 85 26.46 -14.44 32.09
C ASN A 85 26.63 -13.26 33.05
N SER A 86 25.57 -12.81 33.74
CA SER A 86 25.67 -11.75 34.77
C SER A 86 26.35 -12.25 36.05
N ASN A 87 26.35 -13.56 36.29
CA ASN A 87 26.89 -14.18 37.52
C ASN A 87 28.39 -14.54 37.42
N HIS A 88 29.03 -14.28 36.28
CA HIS A 88 30.48 -14.45 36.07
C HIS A 88 31.08 -13.17 35.48
N SER A 89 30.90 -12.04 36.19
CA SER A 89 31.56 -10.77 35.88
C SER A 89 32.83 -10.61 36.72
N THR A 90 33.86 -11.39 36.37
CA THR A 90 35.24 -11.00 36.64
C THR A 90 36.07 -11.26 35.39
N ILE A 91 36.56 -10.14 34.84
CA ILE A 91 37.85 -9.99 34.16
C ILE A 91 37.86 -10.18 32.62
N ASN A 92 38.29 -9.08 31.99
CA ASN A 92 38.87 -8.88 30.66
C ASN A 92 37.95 -8.53 29.46
N ASN A 93 37.69 -7.22 29.37
CA ASN A 93 37.72 -6.49 28.10
C ASN A 93 39.08 -6.66 27.41
N THR A 94 39.14 -7.38 26.30
CA THR A 94 39.89 -7.01 25.08
C THR A 94 39.34 -7.85 23.93
N ASN A 95 39.12 -7.23 22.76
CA ASN A 95 38.58 -7.83 21.52
C ASN A 95 37.05 -7.94 21.41
N LYS A 96 36.36 -6.79 21.50
CA LYS A 96 34.92 -6.63 21.23
C LYS A 96 34.52 -6.65 19.73
N SER A 97 35.42 -6.97 18.81
CA SER A 97 35.12 -6.96 17.35
C SER A 97 34.83 -8.33 16.73
N ASN A 98 35.11 -9.46 17.40
CA ASN A 98 34.89 -10.80 16.86
C ASN A 98 33.99 -11.69 17.75
N ILE A 99 32.96 -11.12 18.36
CA ILE A 99 31.95 -11.90 19.09
C ILE A 99 31.00 -12.55 18.06
N PRO A 100 30.89 -13.90 17.97
CA PRO A 100 29.95 -14.60 17.09
C PRO A 100 28.47 -14.39 17.45
N GLY A 101 28.12 -13.36 18.24
CA GLY A 101 26.80 -13.09 18.80
C GLY A 101 25.99 -12.03 18.04
N ARG A 102 26.51 -11.48 16.93
CA ARG A 102 25.79 -10.54 16.05
C ARG A 102 25.45 -11.08 14.66
N LYS A 103 25.72 -12.36 14.37
CA LYS A 103 25.17 -12.97 13.16
C LYS A 103 23.65 -13.07 13.36
N LYS A 104 22.91 -12.36 12.51
CA LYS A 104 21.45 -12.47 12.38
C LYS A 104 21.15 -13.97 12.30
N PHE A 105 20.27 -14.49 13.16
CA PHE A 105 20.00 -15.92 13.26
C PHE A 105 19.63 -16.45 11.86
N LEU A 106 20.43 -17.39 11.33
CA LEU A 106 20.26 -17.88 9.97
C LEU A 106 18.85 -18.45 9.76
N VAL A 107 18.35 -19.17 10.76
CA VAL A 107 16.97 -19.68 10.84
C VAL A 107 15.91 -18.57 10.71
N GLU A 108 16.07 -17.42 11.38
CA GLU A 108 15.08 -16.32 11.26
C GLU A 108 15.03 -15.75 9.85
N VAL A 109 16.19 -15.68 9.17
CA VAL A 109 16.27 -15.21 7.79
C VAL A 109 15.64 -16.23 6.85
N ASN A 110 15.91 -17.52 7.07
CA ASN A 110 15.41 -18.62 6.24
C ASN A 110 13.89 -18.80 6.38
N ASN A 111 13.34 -18.72 7.60
CA ASN A 111 11.88 -18.77 7.81
C ASN A 111 11.14 -17.67 7.06
N LYS A 112 11.66 -16.43 7.08
CA LYS A 112 11.07 -15.32 6.31
C LYS A 112 11.12 -15.59 4.81
N ARG A 113 12.27 -16.03 4.30
CA ARG A 113 12.44 -16.42 2.88
C ARG A 113 11.46 -17.51 2.46
N TYR A 114 11.21 -18.45 3.36
CA TYR A 114 10.30 -19.53 3.12
C TYR A 114 8.84 -19.07 3.03
N ILE A 115 8.38 -18.26 3.97
CA ILE A 115 7.03 -17.68 3.91
C ILE A 115 6.87 -16.87 2.61
N HIS A 116 7.87 -16.07 2.22
CA HIS A 116 7.90 -15.40 0.91
C HIS A 116 7.83 -16.36 -0.29
N ARG A 117 8.40 -17.57 -0.18
CA ARG A 117 8.34 -18.60 -1.22
C ARG A 117 6.94 -19.20 -1.33
N ILE A 118 6.27 -19.47 -0.21
CA ILE A 118 4.88 -19.95 -0.21
C ILE A 118 3.95 -18.91 -0.85
N PHE A 119 4.07 -17.65 -0.44
CA PHE A 119 3.28 -16.55 -1.03
C PHE A 119 3.51 -16.43 -2.54
N ARG A 120 4.76 -16.46 -3.01
CA ARG A 120 5.07 -16.42 -4.45
C ARG A 120 4.48 -17.60 -5.21
N ARG A 121 4.58 -18.82 -4.66
CA ARG A 121 3.96 -20.01 -5.26
C ARG A 121 2.44 -19.85 -5.35
N CYS A 122 1.81 -19.31 -4.31
CA CYS A 122 0.37 -19.07 -4.29
C CYS A 122 -0.06 -18.04 -5.34
N ILE A 123 0.57 -16.86 -5.36
CA ILE A 123 0.25 -15.78 -6.31
C ILE A 123 0.48 -16.21 -7.76
N ASN A 124 1.54 -16.97 -8.03
CA ASN A 124 1.82 -17.47 -9.37
C ASN A 124 0.82 -18.53 -9.83
N ARG A 125 0.18 -19.26 -8.91
CA ARG A 125 -0.87 -20.22 -9.24
C ARG A 125 -2.24 -19.55 -9.36
N PHE A 126 -2.52 -18.56 -8.50
CA PHE A 126 -3.79 -17.87 -8.38
C PHE A 126 -3.64 -16.38 -8.70
N ILE A 127 -3.40 -16.07 -9.97
CA ILE A 127 -3.10 -14.71 -10.43
C ILE A 127 -4.26 -13.74 -10.17
N GLY A 128 -5.52 -14.19 -10.34
CA GLY A 128 -6.70 -13.35 -10.15
C GLY A 128 -7.13 -13.13 -8.70
N ASN A 129 -6.53 -13.81 -7.72
CA ASN A 129 -6.98 -13.69 -6.33
C ASN A 129 -6.33 -12.47 -5.63
N ILE A 130 -7.06 -11.35 -5.57
CA ILE A 130 -6.60 -10.10 -4.96
C ILE A 130 -6.35 -10.24 -3.46
N GLU A 131 -7.16 -11.01 -2.74
CA GLU A 131 -7.00 -11.21 -1.29
C GLU A 131 -5.60 -11.75 -0.96
N MET A 132 -5.08 -12.67 -1.79
CA MET A 132 -3.74 -13.22 -1.61
C MET A 132 -2.64 -12.17 -1.82
N TYR A 133 -2.82 -11.25 -2.78
CA TYR A 133 -1.92 -10.11 -2.91
C TYR A 133 -1.98 -9.20 -1.69
N GLN A 134 -3.17 -8.84 -1.20
CA GLN A 134 -3.33 -7.98 -0.02
C GLN A 134 -2.69 -8.60 1.22
N LEU A 135 -2.92 -9.89 1.47
CA LEU A 135 -2.28 -10.63 2.56
C LEU A 135 -0.75 -10.61 2.44
N TYR A 136 -0.22 -10.80 1.24
CA TYR A 136 1.21 -10.80 1.03
C TYR A 136 1.85 -9.42 1.17
N LEU A 137 1.20 -8.38 0.67
CA LEU A 137 1.62 -6.99 0.80
C LEU A 137 1.62 -6.56 2.28
N ASN A 138 0.59 -6.92 3.03
CA ASN A 138 0.51 -6.70 4.47
C ASN A 138 1.65 -7.42 5.22
N TYR A 139 1.97 -8.65 4.83
CA TYR A 139 3.11 -9.39 5.39
C TYR A 139 4.45 -8.70 5.08
N CYS A 140 4.67 -8.30 3.82
CA CYS A 140 5.88 -7.57 3.42
C CYS A 140 6.05 -6.26 4.20
N LYS A 141 4.96 -5.54 4.45
CA LYS A 141 4.95 -4.31 5.26
C LYS A 141 5.31 -4.59 6.72
N LYS A 142 4.77 -5.65 7.33
CA LYS A 142 5.10 -6.07 8.71
C LYS A 142 6.58 -6.39 8.89
N ILE A 143 7.20 -7.02 7.89
CA ILE A 143 8.64 -7.39 7.93
C ILE A 143 9.55 -6.23 7.51
N LYS A 144 9.00 -5.15 6.96
CA LYS A 144 9.73 -4.02 6.38
C LYS A 144 10.56 -4.42 5.15
N SER A 145 10.07 -5.38 4.37
CA SER A 145 10.66 -5.82 3.10
C SER A 145 10.18 -4.93 1.93
N PHE A 146 10.52 -3.64 1.95
CA PHE A 146 9.96 -2.63 1.02
C PHE A 146 10.31 -2.86 -0.46
N LYS A 147 11.56 -3.24 -0.77
CA LYS A 147 11.95 -3.55 -2.16
C LYS A 147 11.14 -4.70 -2.75
N LEU A 148 10.83 -5.72 -1.93
CA LEU A 148 10.02 -6.85 -2.36
C LEU A 148 8.55 -6.46 -2.44
N PHE A 149 8.06 -5.66 -1.50
CA PHE A 149 6.71 -5.08 -1.52
C PHE A 149 6.44 -4.38 -2.85
N GLU A 150 7.34 -3.49 -3.29
CA GLU A 150 7.21 -2.77 -4.56
C GLU A 150 7.17 -3.71 -5.75
N LYS A 151 8.09 -4.69 -5.83
CA LYS A 151 8.13 -5.67 -6.92
C LYS A 151 6.84 -6.48 -7.01
N VAL A 152 6.34 -6.94 -5.87
CA VAL A 152 5.11 -7.73 -5.78
C VAL A 152 3.91 -6.89 -6.20
N LEU A 153 3.86 -5.64 -5.77
CA LEU A 153 2.77 -4.72 -6.08
C LEU A 153 2.72 -4.37 -7.56
N VAL A 154 3.85 -4.01 -8.16
CA VAL A 154 3.94 -3.73 -9.60
C VAL A 154 3.61 -4.98 -10.42
N ASN A 155 4.09 -6.16 -10.03
CA ASN A 155 3.70 -7.41 -10.67
C ASN A 155 2.19 -7.68 -10.54
N GLY A 156 1.61 -7.46 -9.37
CA GLY A 156 0.17 -7.63 -9.14
C GLY A 156 -0.67 -6.71 -10.01
N ILE A 157 -0.30 -5.43 -10.10
CA ILE A 157 -0.97 -4.45 -10.96
C ILE A 157 -0.83 -4.82 -12.44
N SER A 158 0.37 -5.24 -12.87
CA SER A 158 0.59 -5.67 -14.25
C SER A 158 -0.25 -6.88 -14.64
N LYS A 159 -0.56 -7.77 -13.69
CA LYS A 159 -1.38 -8.96 -13.93
C LYS A 159 -2.87 -8.71 -13.77
N ASN A 160 -3.24 -7.79 -12.88
CA ASN A 160 -4.63 -7.41 -12.61
C ASN A 160 -4.81 -5.88 -12.71
N PRO A 161 -4.80 -5.30 -13.94
CA PRO A 161 -4.89 -3.85 -14.11
C PRO A 161 -6.24 -3.25 -13.70
N ASN A 162 -7.29 -4.06 -13.76
CA ASN A 162 -8.68 -3.63 -13.52
C ASN A 162 -9.02 -3.50 -12.02
N GLU A 163 -8.11 -3.90 -11.14
CA GLU A 163 -8.35 -3.96 -9.70
C GLU A 163 -7.97 -2.65 -9.01
N GLU A 164 -8.98 -1.87 -8.62
CA GLU A 164 -8.83 -0.57 -7.95
C GLU A 164 -7.96 -0.66 -6.67
N ILE A 165 -8.16 -1.70 -5.87
CA ILE A 165 -7.57 -1.79 -4.53
C ILE A 165 -6.03 -1.83 -4.60
N LEU A 166 -5.47 -2.48 -5.62
CA LEU A 166 -4.02 -2.54 -5.81
C LEU A 166 -3.43 -1.16 -6.15
N TRP A 167 -4.13 -0.38 -6.97
CA TRP A 167 -3.75 0.98 -7.30
C TRP A 167 -3.79 1.91 -6.07
N LEU A 168 -4.82 1.80 -5.23
CA LEU A 168 -4.91 2.57 -3.98
C LEU A 168 -3.80 2.21 -2.99
N ILE A 169 -3.48 0.91 -2.85
CA ILE A 169 -2.35 0.47 -2.02
C ILE A 169 -1.04 1.05 -2.57
N PHE A 170 -0.86 1.10 -3.89
CA PHE A 170 0.35 1.63 -4.51
C PHE A 170 0.48 3.14 -4.34
N ALA A 171 -0.59 3.88 -4.59
CA ALA A 171 -0.59 5.33 -4.42
C ALA A 171 -0.37 5.72 -2.94
N SER A 172 -1.07 5.08 -2.00
CA SER A 172 -0.87 5.32 -0.57
C SER A 172 0.55 4.98 -0.08
N TYR A 173 1.18 3.96 -0.67
CA TYR A 173 2.58 3.62 -0.39
C TYR A 173 3.54 4.65 -0.97
N VAL A 174 3.35 5.07 -2.22
CA VAL A 174 4.21 6.06 -2.89
C VAL A 174 4.07 7.44 -2.26
N LEU A 175 2.87 7.82 -1.83
CA LEU A 175 2.64 9.05 -1.07
C LEU A 175 3.51 9.14 0.18
N LYS A 176 3.68 8.01 0.90
CA LYS A 176 4.49 7.96 2.13
C LYS A 176 6.00 8.01 1.87
N ASN A 177 6.45 7.48 0.73
CA ASN A 177 7.89 7.30 0.47
C ASN A 177 8.48 8.33 -0.50
N LYS A 178 7.75 8.72 -1.55
CA LYS A 178 8.23 9.61 -2.62
C LYS A 178 7.50 10.94 -2.66
N GLY A 179 6.37 11.08 -1.96
CA GLY A 179 5.61 12.32 -1.84
C GLY A 179 4.41 12.44 -2.78
N ILE A 180 3.77 13.61 -2.76
CA ILE A 180 2.44 13.86 -3.32
C ILE A 180 2.43 13.78 -4.85
N ARG A 181 3.41 14.41 -5.51
CA ARG A 181 3.50 14.43 -7.00
C ARG A 181 3.62 13.03 -7.59
N ALA A 182 4.47 12.18 -7.02
CA ALA A 182 4.64 10.81 -7.48
C ALA A 182 3.36 9.97 -7.29
N SER A 183 2.66 10.15 -6.17
CA SER A 183 1.37 9.50 -5.90
C SER A 183 0.30 9.92 -6.92
N LYS A 184 0.21 11.23 -7.22
CA LYS A 184 -0.70 11.79 -8.21
C LYS A 184 -0.49 11.16 -9.60
N ASN A 185 0.76 11.05 -10.04
CA ASN A 185 1.09 10.44 -11.33
C ASN A 185 0.64 8.97 -11.43
N ILE A 186 0.68 8.22 -10.33
CA ILE A 186 0.22 6.82 -10.30
C ILE A 186 -1.29 6.75 -10.46
N ILE A 187 -2.02 7.60 -9.75
CA ILE A 187 -3.49 7.62 -9.81
C ILE A 187 -3.97 8.12 -11.18
N GLN A 188 -3.30 9.12 -11.75
CA GLN A 188 -3.61 9.55 -13.12
C GLN A 188 -3.37 8.43 -14.14
N LYS A 189 -2.36 7.57 -13.93
CA LYS A 189 -2.15 6.37 -14.76
C LYS A 189 -3.24 5.33 -14.55
N SER A 190 -3.68 5.11 -13.30
CA SER A 190 -4.76 4.15 -13.04
C SER A 190 -6.09 4.60 -13.62
N LEU A 191 -6.41 5.90 -13.58
CA LEU A 191 -7.65 6.46 -14.14
C LEU A 191 -7.76 6.32 -15.67
N ARG A 192 -6.63 6.17 -16.38
CA ARG A 192 -6.64 5.84 -17.82
C ARG A 192 -7.15 4.43 -18.09
N ILE A 193 -7.02 3.53 -17.12
CA ILE A 193 -7.45 2.13 -17.21
C ILE A 193 -8.84 1.98 -16.58
N LEU A 194 -9.05 2.64 -15.43
CA LEU A 194 -10.27 2.62 -14.63
C LEU A 194 -10.86 4.03 -14.53
N PRO A 195 -11.59 4.50 -15.56
CA PRO A 195 -12.17 5.84 -15.54
C PRO A 195 -13.33 6.00 -14.55
N ASN A 196 -14.07 4.92 -14.27
CA ASN A 196 -15.34 4.96 -13.54
C ASN A 196 -15.19 4.78 -12.02
N SER A 197 -13.97 4.62 -11.52
CA SER A 197 -13.74 4.28 -10.12
C SER A 197 -13.81 5.51 -9.21
N LEU A 198 -14.82 5.52 -8.32
CA LEU A 198 -15.02 6.58 -7.33
C LEU A 198 -13.81 6.74 -6.40
N ASN A 199 -13.28 5.66 -5.80
CA ASN A 199 -12.25 5.80 -4.78
C ASN A 199 -10.93 6.33 -5.35
N LEU A 200 -10.57 5.99 -6.60
CA LEU A 200 -9.39 6.59 -7.27
C LEU A 200 -9.56 8.11 -7.49
N LEU A 201 -10.76 8.56 -7.87
CA LEU A 201 -11.04 9.98 -8.08
C LEU A 201 -11.06 10.75 -6.76
N SER A 202 -11.72 10.21 -5.73
CA SER A 202 -11.70 10.76 -4.37
C SER A 202 -10.28 10.84 -3.84
N PHE A 203 -9.45 9.83 -4.09
CA PHE A 203 -8.04 9.87 -3.70
C PHE A 203 -7.26 10.94 -4.46
N LEU A 204 -7.50 11.11 -5.78
CA LEU A 204 -6.88 12.16 -6.58
C LEU A 204 -7.24 13.56 -6.07
N LEU A 205 -8.51 13.78 -5.76
CA LEU A 205 -9.03 15.04 -5.21
C LEU A 205 -8.38 15.34 -3.85
N ASN A 206 -8.31 14.36 -2.96
CA ASN A 206 -7.65 14.49 -1.67
C ASN A 206 -6.16 14.85 -1.81
N LEU A 207 -5.45 14.28 -2.78
CA LEU A 207 -4.08 14.69 -3.07
C LEU A 207 -4.00 16.14 -3.55
N GLN A 208 -4.92 16.56 -4.41
CA GLN A 208 -4.96 17.92 -4.95
C GLN A 208 -5.22 18.96 -3.86
N VAL A 209 -6.18 18.70 -2.98
CA VAL A 209 -6.48 19.56 -1.83
C VAL A 209 -5.29 19.62 -0.86
N LYS A 210 -4.56 18.52 -0.69
CA LYS A 210 -3.34 18.52 0.10
C LYS A 210 -2.24 19.41 -0.49
N ILE A 211 -2.14 19.49 -1.82
CA ILE A 211 -1.21 20.42 -2.49
C ILE A 211 -1.61 21.86 -2.20
N ILE A 212 -2.90 22.18 -2.33
CA ILE A 212 -3.44 23.52 -2.02
C ILE A 212 -3.12 23.90 -0.56
N LEU A 213 -3.39 23.00 0.39
CA LEU A 213 -3.12 23.27 1.81
C LEU A 213 -1.62 23.47 2.09
N ASN A 214 -0.75 22.67 1.47
CA ASN A 214 0.69 22.86 1.61
C ASN A 214 1.12 24.24 1.06
N SER A 215 0.63 24.62 -0.11
CA SER A 215 0.94 25.94 -0.70
C SER A 215 0.47 27.10 0.17
N LEU A 216 -0.69 26.97 0.83
CA LEU A 216 -1.19 27.97 1.78
C LEU A 216 -0.33 28.07 3.05
N ASN A 217 0.19 26.95 3.55
CA ASN A 217 1.09 26.95 4.70
C ASN A 217 2.45 27.56 4.34
N ASP A 218 2.96 27.28 3.15
CA ASP A 218 4.22 27.87 2.66
C ASP A 218 4.11 29.40 2.56
N THR A 219 2.99 29.94 2.04
CA THR A 219 2.76 31.40 1.98
C THR A 219 2.68 32.05 3.36
N ASN A 220 2.22 31.33 4.40
CA ASN A 220 2.14 31.87 5.75
C ASN A 220 3.53 31.93 6.42
N ASN A 221 4.42 30.97 6.13
CA ASN A 221 5.75 30.91 6.71
C ASN A 221 6.75 31.87 6.04
N THR A 222 6.58 32.19 4.75
CA THR A 222 7.38 33.20 4.05
C THR A 222 7.18 34.62 4.55
N GLY A 223 6.15 34.86 5.39
CA GLY A 223 5.95 36.13 6.09
C GLY A 223 6.78 36.30 7.37
N THR A 224 7.41 35.23 7.90
CA THR A 224 8.08 35.26 9.21
C THR A 224 9.59 35.01 9.20
N ASP A 225 10.17 34.41 8.15
CA ASP A 225 11.61 34.05 8.14
C ASP A 225 12.35 34.59 6.91
N ASN A 226 12.76 35.86 6.99
CA ASN A 226 13.93 36.36 6.27
C ASN A 226 15.12 36.39 7.24
N THR A 227 15.80 35.26 7.43
CA THR A 227 17.27 35.18 7.60
C THR A 227 17.75 33.72 7.59
N LEU A 228 18.67 33.41 6.67
CA LEU A 228 19.66 32.30 6.67
C LEU A 228 19.09 30.86 6.55
N LYS A 229 19.48 29.96 5.64
CA LYS A 229 20.67 29.82 4.76
C LYS A 229 20.36 28.88 3.59
N ASN A 230 21.01 29.15 2.45
CA ASN A 230 21.16 28.25 1.30
C ASN A 230 21.95 26.97 1.63
N SER A 231 21.57 25.85 1.00
CA SER A 231 22.52 24.90 0.35
C SER A 231 21.77 23.76 -0.36
N ASP A 232 21.79 23.82 -1.69
CA ASP A 232 22.14 22.77 -2.67
C ASP A 232 21.54 21.35 -2.55
N ASP A 233 20.73 20.93 -3.53
CA ASP A 233 21.30 20.28 -4.73
C ASP A 233 20.23 20.04 -5.81
N SER A 234 20.56 20.51 -7.00
CA SER A 234 19.81 20.42 -8.25
C SER A 234 20.06 19.10 -8.98
N LYS A 235 19.07 18.65 -9.75
CA LYS A 235 19.24 18.16 -11.13
C LYS A 235 17.89 18.00 -11.81
N GLU A 236 17.59 19.00 -12.62
CA GLU A 236 16.56 19.03 -13.64
C GLU A 236 16.88 18.07 -14.79
N SER A 237 15.83 17.57 -15.43
CA SER A 237 15.83 17.29 -16.86
C SER A 237 14.42 17.47 -17.41
N ASN A 238 14.12 18.72 -17.72
CA ASN A 238 13.27 19.31 -18.76
C ASN A 238 12.27 18.40 -19.51
N LEU A 239 10.99 18.81 -19.46
CA LEU A 239 10.24 19.07 -20.68
C LEU A 239 9.30 20.27 -20.42
N GLU A 240 9.54 21.32 -21.19
CA GLU A 240 8.96 22.66 -21.10
C GLU A 240 7.44 22.67 -21.34
N LEU A 241 6.75 23.57 -20.64
CA LEU A 241 5.74 24.44 -21.23
C LEU A 241 5.82 25.80 -20.51
N THR A 242 5.90 26.82 -21.35
CA THR A 242 6.39 28.18 -21.17
C THR A 242 5.58 29.06 -20.22
N GLU A 243 6.30 30.05 -19.70
CA GLU A 243 5.98 31.11 -18.74
C GLU A 243 4.70 31.93 -19.03
N PHE A 244 4.00 32.32 -17.97
CA PHE A 244 3.74 33.74 -17.69
C PHE A 244 3.50 33.97 -16.18
N THR A 245 4.22 34.95 -15.64
CA THR A 245 4.36 35.28 -14.22
C THR A 245 3.25 36.18 -13.70
N THR A 246 2.59 35.83 -12.59
CA THR A 246 2.13 36.76 -11.53
C THR A 246 2.15 36.04 -10.18
N VAL A 247 2.60 36.74 -9.15
CA VAL A 247 3.09 36.20 -7.88
C VAL A 247 1.98 35.60 -6.97
N ASP A 248 0.70 35.74 -7.33
CA ASP A 248 -0.46 35.10 -6.67
C ASP A 248 -1.24 34.10 -7.57
N SER A 249 -0.75 33.84 -8.78
CA SER A 249 -1.32 32.89 -9.75
C SER A 249 -1.21 31.38 -9.42
N PRO A 250 -0.27 30.88 -8.58
CA PRO A 250 -0.10 29.42 -8.42
C PRO A 250 -1.31 28.73 -7.78
N ILE A 251 -2.00 29.42 -6.86
CA ILE A 251 -3.04 28.82 -6.03
C ILE A 251 -4.37 28.73 -6.79
N SER A 252 -4.70 29.74 -7.61
CA SER A 252 -5.89 29.71 -8.47
C SER A 252 -5.81 28.54 -9.46
N GLY A 253 -4.65 28.35 -10.09
CA GLY A 253 -4.46 27.23 -11.03
C GLY A 253 -4.51 25.84 -10.39
N GLU A 254 -4.29 25.72 -9.07
CA GLU A 254 -4.48 24.45 -8.35
C GLU A 254 -5.97 24.17 -8.02
N VAL A 255 -6.80 25.21 -7.86
CA VAL A 255 -8.26 25.09 -7.70
C VAL A 255 -8.92 24.71 -9.04
N ASP A 256 -8.46 25.27 -10.16
CA ASP A 256 -8.94 24.90 -11.49
C ASP A 256 -8.68 23.41 -11.81
N LYS A 257 -7.58 22.85 -11.31
CA LYS A 257 -7.31 21.40 -11.40
C LYS A 257 -8.34 20.57 -10.63
N CYS A 258 -8.88 21.05 -9.52
CA CYS A 258 -10.00 20.38 -8.84
C CYS A 258 -11.26 20.36 -9.71
N TRP A 259 -11.56 21.48 -10.39
CA TRP A 259 -12.68 21.55 -11.34
C TRP A 259 -12.49 20.59 -12.53
N ILE A 260 -11.28 20.47 -13.07
CA ILE A 260 -10.97 19.50 -14.14
C ILE A 260 -11.21 18.07 -13.66
N ILE A 261 -10.79 17.73 -12.43
CA ILE A 261 -11.06 16.42 -11.84
C ILE A 261 -12.57 16.18 -11.70
N TYR A 262 -13.31 17.20 -11.27
CA TYR A 262 -14.77 17.13 -11.16
C TYR A 262 -15.45 16.86 -12.49
N LYS A 263 -15.12 17.64 -13.52
CA LYS A 263 -15.66 17.47 -14.87
C LYS A 263 -15.35 16.08 -15.43
N TYR A 264 -14.15 15.57 -15.17
CA TYR A 264 -13.79 14.20 -15.54
C TYR A 264 -14.63 13.15 -14.79
N ALA A 265 -14.91 13.37 -13.50
CA ALA A 265 -15.76 12.47 -12.72
C ALA A 265 -17.20 12.48 -13.24
N HIS A 266 -17.77 13.68 -13.47
CA HIS A 266 -19.14 13.85 -13.98
C HIS A 266 -19.40 13.10 -15.29
N ASN A 267 -18.41 13.08 -16.20
CA ASN A 267 -18.56 12.41 -17.49
C ASN A 267 -18.44 10.88 -17.43
N ASN A 268 -17.82 10.32 -16.39
CA ASN A 268 -17.46 8.90 -16.33
C ASN A 268 -18.15 8.11 -15.20
N LEU A 269 -18.75 8.79 -14.22
CA LEU A 269 -19.37 8.14 -13.06
C LEU A 269 -20.86 7.89 -13.28
N ASN A 270 -21.35 6.85 -12.63
CA ASN A 270 -22.79 6.62 -12.49
C ASN A 270 -23.41 7.70 -11.60
N GLU A 271 -24.70 7.97 -11.79
CA GLU A 271 -25.42 9.02 -11.05
C GLU A 271 -25.35 8.83 -9.51
N ALA A 272 -25.43 7.59 -9.03
CA ALA A 272 -25.31 7.27 -7.60
C ALA A 272 -23.91 7.58 -7.04
N ASP A 273 -22.86 7.17 -7.76
CA ASP A 273 -21.46 7.42 -7.37
C ASP A 273 -21.11 8.91 -7.47
N LEU A 274 -21.69 9.62 -8.43
CA LEU A 274 -21.54 11.05 -8.60
C LEU A 274 -22.13 11.83 -7.42
N ASN A 275 -23.29 11.41 -6.90
CA ASN A 275 -23.89 12.03 -5.72
C ASN A 275 -23.00 11.86 -4.48
N LEU A 276 -22.44 10.67 -4.26
CA LEU A 276 -21.46 10.43 -3.19
C LEU A 276 -20.20 11.29 -3.38
N PHE A 277 -19.69 11.37 -4.61
CA PHE A 277 -18.54 12.21 -4.93
C PHE A 277 -18.79 13.70 -4.68
N ASN A 278 -19.99 14.19 -4.99
CA ASN A 278 -20.42 15.56 -4.72
C ASN A 278 -20.38 15.87 -3.21
N ASP A 279 -20.95 14.98 -2.38
CA ASP A 279 -20.95 15.14 -0.93
C ASP A 279 -19.51 15.14 -0.36
N GLU A 280 -18.65 14.27 -0.89
CA GLU A 280 -17.24 14.23 -0.53
C GLU A 280 -16.52 15.53 -0.91
N ILE A 281 -16.75 16.05 -2.12
CA ILE A 281 -16.17 17.31 -2.57
C ILE A 281 -16.59 18.46 -1.65
N ILE A 282 -17.88 18.59 -1.34
CA ILE A 282 -18.39 19.64 -0.46
C ILE A 282 -17.77 19.53 0.94
N SER A 283 -17.64 18.31 1.48
CA SER A 283 -16.96 18.04 2.76
C SER A 283 -15.46 18.39 2.74
N ILE A 284 -14.79 18.15 1.62
CA ILE A 284 -13.35 18.42 1.48
C ILE A 284 -13.09 19.91 1.26
N ILE A 285 -13.92 20.56 0.45
CA ILE A 285 -13.86 21.99 0.14
C ILE A 285 -14.11 22.84 1.40
N SER A 286 -15.12 22.48 2.20
CA SER A 286 -15.41 23.18 3.46
C SER A 286 -14.28 23.09 4.50
N LYS A 287 -13.36 22.12 4.39
CA LYS A 287 -12.19 21.99 5.26
C LYS A 287 -11.02 22.90 4.87
N ILE A 288 -11.06 23.55 3.70
CA ILE A 288 -9.96 24.43 3.26
C ILE A 288 -10.07 25.76 4.02
N PRO A 289 -9.07 26.14 4.83
CA PRO A 289 -9.12 27.36 5.62
C PRO A 289 -9.18 28.59 4.69
N SER A 290 -10.31 29.30 4.71
CA SER A 290 -10.61 30.45 3.84
C SER A 290 -9.90 31.73 4.30
N LYS A 291 -8.57 31.71 4.44
CA LYS A 291 -7.81 32.87 4.92
C LYS A 291 -7.51 33.90 3.83
N SER A 292 -7.54 33.53 2.55
CA SER A 292 -7.36 34.46 1.43
C SER A 292 -8.68 34.74 0.69
N PRO A 293 -9.03 36.01 0.42
CA PRO A 293 -10.32 36.38 -0.19
C PRO A 293 -10.46 35.91 -1.64
N LEU A 294 -9.34 35.81 -2.38
CA LEU A 294 -9.31 35.31 -3.77
C LEU A 294 -9.60 33.81 -3.83
N LEU A 295 -9.06 33.01 -2.91
CA LEU A 295 -9.30 31.57 -2.84
C LEU A 295 -10.76 31.30 -2.50
N LYS A 296 -11.35 32.08 -1.57
CA LYS A 296 -12.77 31.98 -1.25
C LYS A 296 -13.65 32.23 -2.48
N LYS A 297 -13.35 33.25 -3.29
CA LYS A 297 -14.09 33.54 -4.53
C LYS A 297 -13.98 32.40 -5.57
N SER A 298 -12.79 31.84 -5.77
CA SER A 298 -12.60 30.68 -6.68
C SER A 298 -13.27 29.41 -6.17
N LEU A 299 -13.28 29.20 -4.84
CA LEU A 299 -13.95 28.07 -4.19
C LEU A 299 -15.48 28.19 -4.32
N ASP A 300 -16.01 29.39 -4.10
CA ASP A 300 -17.44 29.69 -4.24
C ASP A 300 -17.89 29.58 -5.71
N GLN A 301 -17.05 29.98 -6.67
CA GLN A 301 -17.28 29.75 -8.10
C GLN A 301 -17.30 28.25 -8.45
N LEU A 302 -16.36 27.47 -7.90
CA LEU A 302 -16.32 26.03 -8.12
C LEU A 302 -17.59 25.37 -7.53
N LEU A 303 -18.00 25.79 -6.33
CA LEU A 303 -19.22 25.27 -5.69
C LEU A 303 -20.48 25.64 -6.47
N ASN A 304 -20.58 26.87 -6.99
CA ASN A 304 -21.69 27.29 -7.83
C ASN A 304 -21.73 26.49 -9.15
N ASN A 305 -20.60 26.32 -9.83
CA ASN A 305 -20.54 25.52 -11.06
C ASN A 305 -20.90 24.03 -10.83
N ILE A 306 -20.56 23.47 -9.66
CA ILE A 306 -20.99 22.13 -9.26
C ILE A 306 -22.52 22.09 -9.07
N ASN A 307 -23.08 23.08 -8.38
CA ASN A 307 -24.52 23.17 -8.14
C ASN A 307 -25.32 23.41 -9.42
N ASP A 308 -24.80 24.19 -10.37
CA ASP A 308 -25.43 24.45 -11.67
C ASP A 308 -25.48 23.18 -12.54
N LEU A 309 -24.40 22.40 -12.57
CA LEU A 309 -24.39 21.10 -13.27
C LEU A 309 -25.32 20.07 -12.61
N ARG A 310 -25.56 20.18 -11.30
CA ARG A 310 -26.51 19.35 -10.58
C ARG A 310 -27.97 19.66 -10.99
N GLN A 311 -28.31 20.93 -11.19
CA GLN A 311 -29.65 21.33 -11.62
C GLN A 311 -29.95 20.91 -13.07
N ASN A 312 -28.98 20.99 -13.96
CA ASN A 312 -29.16 20.56 -15.35
C ASN A 312 -29.45 19.05 -15.48
N ASN A 313 -28.90 18.21 -14.60
CA ASN A 313 -29.20 16.76 -14.59
C ASN A 313 -30.60 16.44 -14.02
N SER A 314 -31.10 17.21 -13.04
CA SER A 314 -32.50 17.09 -12.60
C SER A 314 -33.50 17.56 -13.66
N ASP A 315 -33.12 18.50 -14.52
CA ASP A 315 -34.00 18.97 -15.60
C ASP A 315 -34.05 17.99 -16.77
N ILE A 316 -32.91 17.37 -17.15
CA ILE A 316 -32.86 16.35 -18.22
C ILE A 316 -33.69 15.11 -17.84
N THR A 317 -33.59 14.63 -16.60
CA THR A 317 -34.39 13.49 -16.11
C THR A 317 -35.89 13.81 -16.02
N ASN A 318 -36.27 15.05 -15.76
CA ASN A 318 -37.67 15.50 -15.79
C ASN A 318 -38.20 15.66 -17.24
N THR A 319 -37.38 16.10 -18.20
CA THR A 319 -37.79 16.14 -19.62
C THR A 319 -37.91 14.76 -20.25
N ASP A 320 -37.06 13.80 -19.89
CA ASP A 320 -37.17 12.42 -20.40
C ASP A 320 -38.39 11.69 -19.80
N ALA A 321 -38.73 11.97 -18.53
CA ALA A 321 -39.96 11.46 -17.91
C ALA A 321 -41.24 12.06 -18.55
N ASN A 322 -41.24 13.35 -18.86
CA ASN A 322 -42.38 14.01 -19.51
C ASN A 322 -42.55 13.60 -20.99
N ASN A 323 -41.46 13.38 -21.72
CA ASN A 323 -41.52 12.91 -23.11
C ASN A 323 -41.95 11.43 -23.24
N THR A 324 -41.80 10.62 -22.19
CA THR A 324 -42.35 9.24 -22.17
C THR A 324 -43.84 9.17 -21.84
N LEU A 325 -44.42 10.21 -21.23
CA LEU A 325 -45.86 10.29 -20.94
C LEU A 325 -46.67 10.83 -22.14
N ASP A 326 -46.07 11.64 -23.00
CA ASP A 326 -46.75 12.23 -24.17
C ASP A 326 -46.79 11.32 -25.43
N ASN A 327 -46.08 10.18 -25.42
CA ASN A 327 -46.09 9.21 -26.54
C ASN A 327 -46.96 7.96 -26.28
N THR A 328 -47.79 7.97 -25.24
CA THR A 328 -48.81 6.94 -24.96
C THR A 328 -50.22 7.55 -24.89
N GLY A 329 -50.55 8.40 -25.87
CA GLY A 329 -51.90 8.95 -26.09
C GLY A 329 -52.53 8.42 -27.35
#